data_AF-A0A176YV06-F1
#
_entry.id   AF-A0A176YV06-F1
#
_cell.length_a   1.000
_cell.length_b   1.000
_cell.length_c   1.000
_cell.angle_alpha   90.00
_cell.angle_beta   90.00
_cell.angle_gamma   90.00
#
_symmetry.space_group_name_H-M   'P 1'
#
loop_
_entity.id
_entity.type
_entity.pdbx_description
1 polymer ?
#
loop_
_entity_poly.entity_id
_entity_poly.type
_entity_poly.pdbx_seq_one_letter_code
_entity_poly.pdbx_strand_id
1 'polypeptide(L)'
;MLYVQETLDRQTGLLATNTVGEYVTVTELGDKYRVGPRRARAILHHMGVLAAEGRRYRLPRAFVERGLGFRHDTPRSGYPFDVLSPKCQALIAEAWDDTVASLDSEADPTMHRAKAALDAFRSTRRRELSTQEAVCWLCDNYPRLLHRQIADILGVTAQLVSKFTKLRAKQINIARTTQARPIPTVTADRKDHNMKRPTPKADQ
;
A
#
# COMPACT_ATOMS: atom_id res chain seq x y z
N MET A 1 -1.67 10.68 -20.09
CA MET A 1 -1.32 10.23 -21.47
C MET A 1 -2.08 11.07 -22.49
N LEU A 2 -1.39 11.62 -23.50
CA LEU A 2 -2.03 12.41 -24.54
C LEU A 2 -2.79 11.49 -25.51
N TYR A 3 -4.10 11.67 -25.63
CA TYR A 3 -4.91 10.95 -26.60
C TYR A 3 -5.09 11.81 -27.85
N VAL A 4 -4.91 11.19 -29.00
CA VAL A 4 -5.13 11.81 -30.31
C VAL A 4 -6.20 11.03 -31.06
N GLN A 5 -7.01 11.74 -31.84
CA GLN A 5 -8.01 11.18 -32.73
C GLN A 5 -7.64 11.54 -34.16
N GLU A 6 -7.48 10.52 -35.01
CA GLU A 6 -7.29 10.70 -36.44
C GLU A 6 -8.65 10.83 -37.11
N THR A 7 -8.86 11.93 -37.82
CA THR A 7 -10.09 12.18 -38.57
C THR A 7 -9.72 12.37 -40.03
N LEU A 8 -10.38 11.64 -40.93
CA LEU A 8 -10.19 11.84 -42.36
C LEU A 8 -10.81 13.18 -42.77
N ASP A 9 -9.97 14.12 -43.17
CA ASP A 9 -10.40 15.37 -43.75
C ASP A 9 -10.90 15.10 -45.18
N ARG A 10 -12.20 15.31 -45.39
CA ARG A 10 -12.86 15.05 -46.68
C ARG A 10 -12.48 16.06 -47.77
N GLN A 11 -11.91 17.21 -47.41
CA GLN A 11 -11.48 18.23 -48.37
C GLN A 11 -10.07 17.95 -48.89
N THR A 12 -9.17 17.52 -48.01
CA THR A 12 -7.76 17.27 -48.35
C THR A 12 -7.47 15.80 -48.64
N GLY A 13 -8.33 14.88 -48.22
CA GLY A 13 -8.10 13.44 -48.30
C GLY A 13 -7.04 12.92 -47.33
N LEU A 14 -6.55 13.77 -46.41
CA LEU A 14 -5.51 13.43 -45.44
C LEU A 14 -6.11 13.14 -44.06
N LEU A 15 -5.40 12.35 -43.27
CA LEU A 15 -5.73 12.15 -41.86
C LEU A 15 -5.23 13.35 -41.04
N ALA A 16 -6.16 14.07 -40.41
CA ALA A 16 -5.86 15.11 -39.44
C ALA A 16 -5.81 14.52 -38.03
N THR A 17 -4.67 14.70 -37.34
CA THR A 17 -4.48 14.27 -35.96
C THR A 17 -4.93 15.37 -35.00
N ASN A 18 -6.06 15.18 -34.32
CA ASN A 18 -6.58 16.13 -33.34
C ASN A 18 -6.26 15.67 -31.92
N THR A 19 -5.76 16.57 -31.07
CA THR A 19 -5.53 16.28 -29.65
C THR A 19 -6.85 16.29 -28.89
N VAL A 20 -7.20 15.15 -28.28
CA VAL A 20 -8.44 14.98 -27.48
C VAL A 20 -8.22 15.38 -26.01
N GLY A 21 -6.96 15.61 -25.64
CA GLY A 21 -6.53 16.03 -24.31
C GLY A 21 -5.82 14.91 -23.55
N GLU A 22 -5.48 15.22 -22.30
CA GLU A 22 -4.78 14.27 -21.44
C GLU A 22 -5.76 13.37 -20.69
N TYR A 23 -5.76 12.08 -21.05
CA TYR A 23 -6.51 11.07 -20.33
C TYR A 23 -5.61 10.42 -19.29
N VAL A 24 -6.21 10.09 -18.14
CA VAL A 24 -5.53 9.43 -17.03
C VAL A 24 -6.23 8.12 -16.70
N THR A 25 -5.47 7.08 -16.39
CA THR A 25 -6.01 5.85 -15.81
C THR A 25 -6.47 6.11 -14.37
N VAL A 26 -7.29 5.20 -13.84
CA VAL A 26 -7.70 5.25 -12.42
C VAL A 26 -6.50 5.20 -11.47
N THR A 27 -5.44 4.48 -11.84
CA THR A 27 -4.22 4.40 -11.02
C THR A 27 -3.49 5.74 -11.00
N GLU A 28 -3.24 6.33 -12.17
CA GLU A 28 -2.58 7.65 -12.28
C GLU A 28 -3.39 8.75 -11.58
N LEU A 29 -4.73 8.69 -11.66
CA LEU A 29 -5.59 9.58 -10.89
C LEU A 29 -5.38 9.40 -9.38
N GLY A 30 -5.30 8.15 -8.91
CA GLY A 30 -5.00 7.87 -7.50
C GLY A 30 -3.67 8.49 -7.05
N ASP A 31 -2.62 8.35 -7.87
CA ASP A 31 -1.31 8.92 -7.60
C ASP A 31 -1.37 10.46 -7.53
N LYS A 32 -2.14 11.10 -8.42
CA LYS A 32 -2.39 12.55 -8.39
C LYS A 32 -2.98 13.03 -7.05
N TYR A 33 -3.90 12.25 -6.48
CA TYR A 33 -4.50 12.53 -5.16
C TYR A 33 -3.74 11.90 -4.00
N ARG A 34 -2.57 11.29 -4.24
CA ARG A 34 -1.75 10.58 -3.24
C ARG A 34 -2.52 9.50 -2.49
N VAL A 35 -3.46 8.83 -3.16
CA VAL A 35 -4.23 7.71 -2.61
C VAL A 35 -3.88 6.43 -3.35
N GLY A 36 -3.76 5.34 -2.58
CA GLY A 36 -3.47 4.02 -3.17
C GLY A 36 -4.57 3.55 -4.13
N PRO A 37 -4.22 2.67 -5.10
CA PRO A 37 -5.12 2.24 -6.19
C PRO A 37 -6.43 1.61 -5.73
N ARG A 38 -6.44 0.96 -4.55
CA ARG A 38 -7.65 0.39 -3.95
C ARG A 38 -8.58 1.48 -3.41
N ARG A 39 -8.03 2.48 -2.72
CA ARG A 39 -8.80 3.59 -2.17
C ARG A 39 -9.31 4.52 -3.28
N ALA A 40 -8.50 4.79 -4.30
CA ALA A 40 -8.94 5.51 -5.50
C ALA A 40 -10.20 4.87 -6.12
N ARG A 41 -10.19 3.54 -6.31
CA ARG A 41 -11.36 2.82 -6.85
C ARG A 41 -12.57 2.88 -5.93
N ALA A 42 -12.37 2.79 -4.60
CA ALA A 42 -13.47 2.90 -3.64
C ALA A 42 -14.12 4.30 -3.67
N ILE A 43 -13.32 5.35 -3.70
CA ILE A 43 -13.79 6.74 -3.82
C ILE A 43 -14.57 6.92 -5.13
N LEU A 44 -13.98 6.52 -6.27
CA LEU A 44 -14.66 6.66 -7.56
C LEU A 44 -15.92 5.79 -7.68
N HIS A 45 -15.96 4.65 -6.99
CA HIS A 45 -17.18 3.84 -6.92
C HIS A 45 -18.27 4.53 -6.09
N HIS A 46 -17.90 5.07 -4.92
CA HIS A 46 -18.80 5.84 -4.05
C HIS A 46 -19.37 7.07 -4.75
N MET A 47 -18.53 7.75 -5.54
CA MET A 47 -18.91 8.88 -6.40
C MET A 47 -19.85 8.48 -7.56
N GLY A 48 -20.00 7.18 -7.85
CA GLY A 48 -20.77 6.69 -8.99
C GLY A 48 -20.04 6.76 -10.35
N VAL A 49 -18.75 7.10 -10.36
CA VAL A 49 -17.93 7.14 -11.57
C VAL A 49 -17.55 5.72 -12.02
N LEU A 50 -17.30 4.81 -11.08
CA LEU A 50 -17.04 3.40 -11.36
C LEU A 50 -18.21 2.52 -10.87
N ALA A 51 -18.50 1.47 -11.62
CA ALA A 51 -19.45 0.43 -11.24
C ALA A 51 -18.75 -0.91 -11.05
N ALA A 52 -19.29 -1.74 -10.16
CA ALA A 52 -18.83 -3.11 -10.00
C ALA A 52 -19.27 -3.96 -11.20
N GLU A 53 -18.30 -4.58 -11.88
CA GLU A 53 -18.50 -5.51 -12.99
C GLU A 53 -17.73 -6.80 -12.68
N GLY A 54 -18.44 -7.78 -12.11
CA GLY A 54 -17.85 -9.00 -11.59
C GLY A 54 -16.86 -8.71 -10.45
N ARG A 55 -15.58 -8.99 -10.66
CA ARG A 55 -14.51 -8.76 -9.67
C ARG A 55 -13.78 -7.42 -9.85
N ARG A 56 -14.21 -6.57 -10.78
CA ARG A 56 -13.50 -5.34 -11.17
C ARG A 56 -14.41 -4.13 -11.04
N TYR A 57 -13.82 -2.99 -10.73
CA TYR A 57 -14.49 -1.70 -10.89
C TYR A 57 -14.19 -1.17 -12.29
N ARG A 58 -15.23 -0.88 -13.06
CA ARG A 58 -15.13 -0.43 -14.45
C ARG A 58 -15.92 0.86 -14.67
N LEU A 59 -15.49 1.64 -15.65
CA LEU A 59 -16.25 2.79 -16.13
C LEU A 59 -17.58 2.29 -16.73
N PRO A 60 -18.74 2.82 -16.32
CA PRO A 60 -20.03 2.46 -16.92
C PRO A 60 -20.05 2.78 -18.42
N ARG A 61 -20.74 1.96 -19.23
CA ARG A 61 -20.85 2.21 -20.68
C ARG A 61 -21.50 3.57 -21.00
N ALA A 62 -22.50 3.96 -20.21
CA ALA A 62 -23.12 5.28 -20.30
C ALA A 62 -22.13 6.45 -20.10
N PHE A 63 -21.05 6.26 -19.33
CA PHE A 63 -20.00 7.30 -19.19
C PHE A 63 -19.13 7.37 -20.45
N VAL A 64 -18.83 6.23 -21.06
CA VAL A 64 -18.09 6.17 -22.35
C VAL A 64 -18.90 6.85 -23.45
N GLU A 65 -20.19 6.56 -23.56
CA GLU A 65 -21.10 7.17 -24.54
C GLU A 65 -21.19 8.70 -24.38
N ARG A 66 -21.05 9.21 -23.15
CA ARG A 66 -21.02 10.65 -22.84
C ARG A 66 -19.65 11.31 -23.03
N GLY A 67 -18.64 10.57 -23.48
CA GLY A 67 -17.27 11.07 -23.67
C GLY A 67 -16.52 11.34 -22.37
N LEU A 68 -16.93 10.70 -21.26
CA LEU A 68 -16.27 10.86 -19.95
C LEU A 68 -15.06 9.93 -19.78
N GLY A 69 -14.77 9.10 -20.77
CA GLY A 69 -13.61 8.22 -20.73
C GLY A 69 -13.70 7.12 -21.77
N PHE A 70 -12.74 6.21 -21.72
CA PHE A 70 -12.70 5.02 -22.56
C PHE A 70 -12.52 3.76 -21.73
N ARG A 71 -13.11 2.67 -22.21
CA ARG A 71 -12.89 1.32 -21.72
C ARG A 71 -11.97 0.59 -22.69
N HIS A 72 -10.84 0.10 -22.18
CA HIS A 72 -9.99 -0.82 -22.92
C HIS A 72 -10.30 -2.24 -22.45
N ASP A 73 -11.27 -2.89 -23.09
CA ASP A 73 -11.72 -4.23 -22.70
C ASP A 73 -10.73 -5.34 -23.13
N THR A 74 -10.04 -5.17 -24.25
CA THR A 74 -9.09 -6.15 -24.79
C THR A 74 -7.74 -5.51 -25.14
N PRO A 75 -7.01 -4.94 -24.16
CA PRO A 75 -5.73 -4.32 -24.44
C PRO A 75 -4.65 -5.37 -24.72
N ARG A 76 -3.60 -4.98 -25.44
CA ARG A 76 -2.44 -5.84 -25.76
C ARG A 76 -1.75 -6.40 -24.53
N SER A 77 -1.84 -5.71 -23.38
CA SER A 77 -1.32 -6.18 -22.10
C SER A 77 -2.06 -7.39 -21.52
N GLY A 78 -3.26 -7.71 -22.03
CA GLY A 78 -4.14 -8.75 -21.52
C GLY A 78 -4.98 -8.33 -20.30
N TYR A 79 -4.79 -7.12 -19.77
CA TYR A 79 -5.48 -6.64 -18.57
C TYR A 79 -6.37 -5.44 -18.88
N PRO A 80 -7.71 -5.62 -18.89
CA PRO A 80 -8.64 -4.51 -19.08
C PRO A 80 -8.38 -3.34 -18.12
N PHE A 81 -8.38 -2.13 -18.65
CA PHE A 81 -8.23 -0.89 -17.89
C PHE A 81 -9.09 0.23 -18.49
N ASP A 82 -9.40 1.22 -17.67
CA ASP A 82 -10.21 2.36 -18.08
C ASP A 82 -9.43 3.65 -17.92
N VAL A 83 -9.75 4.62 -18.78
CA VAL A 83 -9.15 5.96 -18.78
C VAL A 83 -10.24 7.02 -18.71
N LEU A 84 -9.93 8.11 -18.03
CA LEU A 84 -10.84 9.21 -17.72
C LEU A 84 -10.49 10.42 -18.57
N SER A 85 -11.48 10.98 -19.27
CA SER A 85 -11.27 12.18 -20.08
C SER A 85 -11.03 13.41 -19.21
N PRO A 86 -10.44 14.50 -19.77
CA PRO A 86 -10.27 15.75 -19.03
C PRO A 86 -11.58 16.26 -18.40
N LYS A 87 -12.70 16.10 -19.10
CA LYS A 87 -14.03 16.48 -18.60
C LYS A 87 -14.43 15.66 -17.37
N CYS A 88 -14.20 14.35 -17.39
CA CYS A 88 -14.49 13.50 -16.24
C CYS A 88 -13.56 13.81 -15.06
N GLN A 89 -12.28 14.10 -15.33
CA GLN A 89 -11.33 14.52 -14.30
C GLN A 89 -11.77 15.81 -13.61
N ALA A 90 -12.32 16.79 -14.35
CA ALA A 90 -12.86 18.01 -13.76
C ALA A 90 -14.04 17.74 -12.83
N LEU A 91 -15.02 16.93 -13.26
CA LEU A 91 -16.17 16.53 -12.44
C LEU A 91 -15.73 15.79 -11.16
N ILE A 92 -14.74 14.90 -11.29
CA ILE A 92 -14.17 14.20 -10.14
C ILE A 92 -13.51 15.19 -9.18
N ALA A 93 -12.77 16.16 -9.69
CA ALA A 93 -12.08 17.14 -8.87
C ALA A 93 -13.06 18.00 -8.06
N GLU A 94 -14.20 18.38 -8.64
CA GLU A 94 -15.26 19.13 -7.96
C GLU A 94 -15.86 18.38 -6.77
N ALA A 95 -16.06 17.06 -6.89
CA ALA A 95 -16.71 16.25 -5.88
C ALA A 95 -15.74 15.47 -4.96
N TRP A 96 -14.43 15.58 -5.17
CA TRP A 96 -13.44 14.69 -4.57
C TRP A 96 -13.44 14.75 -3.05
N ASP A 97 -13.25 15.96 -2.49
CA ASP A 97 -13.09 16.14 -1.04
C ASP A 97 -14.37 15.77 -0.28
N ASP A 98 -15.53 16.15 -0.82
CA ASP A 98 -16.85 15.79 -0.26
C ASP A 98 -17.08 14.27 -0.28
N THR A 99 -16.71 13.60 -1.38
CA THR A 99 -16.82 12.14 -1.48
C THR A 99 -15.89 11.45 -0.49
N VAL A 100 -14.66 11.95 -0.34
CA VAL A 100 -13.70 11.43 0.64
C VAL A 100 -14.23 11.61 2.06
N ALA A 101 -14.76 12.79 2.38
CA ALA A 101 -15.33 13.08 3.70
C ALA A 101 -16.56 12.20 3.99
N SER A 102 -17.45 11.99 3.02
CA SER A 102 -18.60 11.09 3.13
C SER A 102 -18.16 9.65 3.38
N LEU A 103 -17.25 9.12 2.55
CA LEU A 103 -16.76 7.74 2.68
C LEU A 103 -16.00 7.53 4.00
N ASP A 104 -15.27 8.55 4.45
CA ASP A 104 -14.67 8.54 5.76
C ASP A 104 -15.78 8.58 6.83
N SER A 105 -16.80 9.43 6.78
CA SER A 105 -17.86 9.48 7.82
C SER A 105 -18.60 8.15 8.04
N GLU A 106 -18.69 7.29 7.03
CA GLU A 106 -19.29 5.95 7.11
C GLU A 106 -18.37 4.90 7.76
N ALA A 107 -17.07 5.17 7.86
CA ALA A 107 -16.12 4.22 8.41
C ALA A 107 -16.19 4.13 9.95
N ASP A 108 -15.92 2.94 10.49
CA ASP A 108 -15.85 2.68 11.93
C ASP A 108 -14.96 3.72 12.64
N PRO A 109 -15.44 4.43 13.69
CA PRO A 109 -14.66 5.41 14.44
C PRO A 109 -13.30 4.88 14.94
N THR A 110 -13.21 3.58 15.21
CA THR A 110 -11.96 2.91 15.61
C THR A 110 -10.94 2.91 14.47
N MET A 111 -11.40 2.65 13.24
CA MET A 111 -10.55 2.67 12.05
C MET A 111 -10.03 4.08 11.76
N HIS A 112 -10.86 5.11 11.97
CA HIS A 112 -10.43 6.51 11.85
C HIS A 112 -9.34 6.88 12.81
N ARG A 113 -9.55 6.59 14.10
CA ARG A 113 -8.54 6.88 15.12
C ARG A 113 -7.23 6.16 14.81
N ALA A 114 -7.29 4.91 14.36
CA ALA A 114 -6.11 4.15 13.99
C ALA A 114 -5.37 4.73 12.78
N LYS A 115 -6.10 5.14 11.73
CA LYS A 115 -5.53 5.77 10.54
C LYS A 115 -4.90 7.12 10.88
N ALA A 116 -5.63 7.98 11.60
CA ALA A 116 -5.15 9.29 12.02
C ALA A 116 -3.88 9.17 12.88
N ALA A 117 -3.83 8.23 13.82
CA ALA A 117 -2.64 7.99 14.64
C ALA A 117 -1.47 7.43 13.82
N LEU A 118 -1.73 6.56 12.84
CA LEU A 118 -0.69 6.07 11.93
C LEU A 118 -0.12 7.21 11.06
N ASP A 119 -0.98 8.09 10.54
CA ASP A 119 -0.55 9.23 9.71
C ASP A 119 0.23 10.26 10.55
N ALA A 120 -0.21 10.53 11.78
CA ALA A 120 0.56 11.32 12.73
C ALA A 120 1.93 10.68 13.02
N PHE A 121 1.98 9.37 13.27
CA PHE A 121 3.23 8.64 13.47
C PHE A 121 4.14 8.71 12.24
N ARG A 122 3.60 8.60 11.02
CA ARG A 122 4.37 8.74 9.77
C ARG A 122 4.99 10.13 9.64
N SER A 123 4.25 11.18 10.00
CA SER A 123 4.73 12.57 9.88
C SER A 123 5.91 12.88 10.80
N THR A 124 6.04 12.20 11.93
CA THR A 124 7.15 12.39 12.89
C THR A 124 8.44 11.66 12.49
N ARG A 125 8.39 10.76 11.51
CA ARG A 125 9.54 9.93 11.13
C ARG A 125 10.34 10.57 10.00
N ARG A 126 11.66 10.41 10.09
CA ARG A 126 12.60 10.78 9.01
C ARG A 126 12.58 9.80 7.83
N ARG A 127 12.15 8.56 8.04
CA ARG A 127 12.07 7.51 7.02
C ARG A 127 10.62 7.07 6.85
N GLU A 128 10.22 6.92 5.59
CA GLU A 128 8.94 6.32 5.22
C GLU A 128 8.79 4.93 5.84
N LEU A 129 7.57 4.66 6.31
CA LEU A 129 7.22 3.39 6.94
C LEU A 129 6.90 2.37 5.85
N SER A 130 7.63 1.27 5.80
CA SER A 130 7.29 0.17 4.89
C SER A 130 5.92 -0.41 5.24
N THR A 131 5.26 -1.05 4.27
CA THR A 131 3.95 -1.71 4.48
C THR A 131 3.99 -2.70 5.64
N GLN A 132 5.07 -3.48 5.77
CA GLN A 132 5.23 -4.42 6.88
C GLN A 132 5.29 -3.70 8.23
N GLU A 133 6.10 -2.63 8.34
CA GLU A 133 6.20 -1.85 9.56
C GLU A 133 4.87 -1.19 9.93
N ALA A 134 4.12 -0.70 8.94
CA ALA A 134 2.78 -0.14 9.13
C ALA A 134 1.80 -1.18 9.68
N VAL A 135 1.81 -2.40 9.15
CA VAL A 135 1.00 -3.51 9.67
C VAL A 135 1.39 -3.83 11.11
N CYS A 136 2.70 -3.98 11.40
CA CYS A 136 3.16 -4.28 12.75
C CYS A 136 2.73 -3.19 13.75
N TRP A 137 2.93 -1.92 13.39
CA TRP A 137 2.55 -0.78 14.21
C TRP A 137 1.05 -0.76 14.52
N LEU A 138 0.19 -1.04 13.54
CA LEU A 138 -1.26 -1.12 13.76
C LEU A 138 -1.63 -2.29 14.68
N CYS A 139 -0.99 -3.46 14.52
CA CYS A 139 -1.20 -4.59 15.41
C CYS A 139 -0.76 -4.29 16.86
N ASP A 140 0.29 -3.50 17.05
CA ASP A 140 0.82 -3.15 18.37
C ASP A 140 -0.07 -2.12 19.09
N ASN A 141 -0.54 -1.10 18.37
CA ASN A 141 -1.27 0.03 18.96
C ASN A 141 -2.80 -0.16 18.96
N TYR A 142 -3.31 -0.98 18.06
CA TYR A 142 -4.75 -1.23 17.88
C TYR A 142 -5.05 -2.73 17.76
N PRO A 143 -4.82 -3.51 18.83
CA PRO A 143 -4.88 -4.98 18.79
C PRO A 143 -6.28 -5.55 18.52
N ARG A 144 -7.32 -4.72 18.62
CA ARG A 144 -8.72 -5.10 18.33
C ARG A 144 -9.08 -4.98 16.84
N LEU A 145 -8.22 -4.37 16.01
CA LEU A 145 -8.48 -4.27 14.58
C LEU A 145 -8.41 -5.63 13.90
N LEU A 146 -9.43 -5.93 13.11
CA LEU A 146 -9.44 -7.10 12.23
C LEU A 146 -8.46 -6.90 11.07
N HIS A 147 -7.92 -8.01 10.53
CA HIS A 147 -7.02 -7.95 9.37
C HIS A 147 -7.65 -7.23 8.16
N ARG A 148 -8.98 -7.35 7.98
CA ARG A 148 -9.71 -6.63 6.94
C ARG A 148 -9.65 -5.11 7.17
N GLN A 149 -9.87 -4.65 8.40
CA GLN A 149 -9.81 -3.24 8.76
C GLN A 149 -8.40 -2.66 8.57
N ILE A 150 -7.36 -3.40 8.99
CA ILE A 150 -5.95 -3.03 8.75
C ILE A 150 -5.67 -2.93 7.24
N ALA A 151 -6.18 -3.88 6.46
CA ALA A 151 -6.00 -3.88 5.01
C ALA A 151 -6.67 -2.67 4.35
N ASP A 152 -7.86 -2.30 4.83
CA ASP A 152 -8.59 -1.13 4.33
C ASP A 152 -7.89 0.19 4.73
N ILE A 153 -7.37 0.30 5.97
CA ILE A 153 -6.55 1.46 6.42
C ILE A 153 -5.31 1.65 5.54
N LEU A 154 -4.59 0.56 5.25
CA LEU A 154 -3.33 0.60 4.50
C LEU A 154 -3.51 0.55 2.98
N GLY A 155 -4.72 0.30 2.47
CA GLY A 155 -4.98 0.13 1.04
C GLY A 155 -4.37 -1.15 0.43
N VAL A 156 -4.14 -2.19 1.24
CA VAL A 156 -3.51 -3.46 0.81
C VAL A 156 -4.48 -4.64 0.87
N THR A 157 -4.04 -5.86 0.58
CA THR A 157 -4.88 -7.07 0.70
C THR A 157 -4.84 -7.64 2.12
N ALA A 158 -5.96 -8.22 2.59
CA ALA A 158 -6.00 -8.90 3.88
C ALA A 158 -5.04 -10.10 3.97
N GLN A 159 -4.73 -10.72 2.82
CA GLN A 159 -3.71 -11.77 2.71
C GLN A 159 -2.31 -11.24 3.03
N LEU A 160 -1.97 -10.04 2.52
CA LEU A 160 -0.70 -9.40 2.80
C LEU A 160 -0.57 -9.03 4.29
N VAL A 161 -1.65 -8.50 4.88
CA VAL A 161 -1.72 -8.25 6.34
C VAL A 161 -1.49 -9.54 7.11
N SER A 162 -2.24 -10.61 6.79
CA SER A 162 -2.08 -11.92 7.44
C SER A 162 -0.65 -12.46 7.36
N LYS A 163 0.01 -12.33 6.19
CA LYS A 163 1.42 -12.70 6.01
C LYS A 163 2.33 -11.93 6.97
N PHE A 164 2.18 -10.61 7.07
CA PHE A 164 3.03 -9.79 7.94
C PHE A 164 2.72 -10.00 9.43
N THR A 165 1.46 -10.21 9.82
CA THR A 165 1.11 -10.56 11.20
C THR A 165 1.76 -11.89 11.63
N LYS A 166 1.79 -12.91 10.75
CA LYS A 166 2.49 -14.18 10.99
C LYS A 166 4.00 -13.98 11.14
N LEU A 167 4.59 -13.16 10.27
CA LEU A 167 6.02 -12.84 10.34
C LEU A 167 6.38 -12.15 11.66
N ARG A 168 5.57 -11.18 12.10
CA ARG A 168 5.69 -10.52 13.40
C ARG A 168 5.62 -11.51 14.56
N ALA A 169 4.62 -12.39 14.56
CA ALA A 169 4.47 -13.41 15.61
C ALA A 169 5.71 -14.32 15.70
N LYS A 170 6.26 -14.73 14.54
CA LYS A 170 7.51 -15.50 14.49
C LYS A 170 8.68 -14.73 15.08
N GLN A 171 8.84 -13.45 14.73
CA GLN A 171 9.91 -12.59 15.25
C GLN A 171 9.81 -12.39 16.77
N ILE A 172 8.60 -12.14 17.28
CA ILE A 172 8.36 -12.02 18.73
C ILE A 172 8.70 -13.32 19.45
N ASN A 173 8.29 -14.47 18.91
CA ASN A 173 8.59 -15.76 19.51
C ASN A 173 10.10 -16.04 19.54
N ILE A 174 10.83 -15.70 18.47
CA ILE A 174 12.30 -15.81 18.44
C ILE A 174 12.94 -14.88 19.49
N ALA A 175 12.52 -13.62 19.58
CA ALA A 175 13.06 -12.68 20.57
C ALA A 175 12.81 -13.18 22.00
N ARG A 176 11.62 -13.71 22.28
CA ARG A 176 11.28 -14.30 23.59
C ARG A 176 12.15 -15.53 23.92
N THR A 177 12.38 -16.42 22.97
CA THR A 177 13.23 -17.61 23.21
C THR A 177 14.70 -17.26 23.33
N THR A 178 15.18 -16.22 22.63
CA THR A 178 16.56 -15.72 22.79
C THR A 178 16.76 -15.03 24.13
N GLN A 179 15.79 -14.26 24.63
CA GLN A 179 15.85 -13.63 25.95
C GLN A 179 15.73 -14.64 27.11
N ALA A 180 15.02 -15.75 26.91
CA ALA A 180 14.88 -16.82 27.90
C ALA A 180 16.12 -17.75 27.98
N ARG A 181 17.14 -17.55 27.14
CA ARG A 181 18.36 -18.35 27.15
C ARG A 181 19.33 -17.78 28.21
N PRO A 182 19.66 -18.53 29.28
CA PRO A 182 20.62 -18.06 30.28
C PRO A 182 21.98 -17.81 29.61
N ILE A 183 22.62 -16.69 29.97
CA ILE A 183 23.99 -16.38 29.57
C ILE A 183 24.87 -17.54 30.07
N PRO A 184 25.68 -18.18 29.21
CA PRO A 184 26.56 -19.24 29.66
C PRO A 184 27.53 -18.65 30.68
N THR A 185 27.40 -19.10 31.93
CA THR A 185 28.36 -18.80 32.99
C THR A 185 29.71 -19.32 32.53
N VAL A 186 30.63 -18.41 32.18
CA VAL A 186 32.03 -18.77 31.94
C VAL A 186 32.64 -19.14 33.29
N THR A 187 32.44 -20.37 33.73
CA THR A 187 33.30 -20.97 34.75
C THR A 187 34.66 -21.15 34.13
N ALA A 188 35.55 -20.19 34.41
CA ALA A 188 36.96 -20.28 34.10
C ALA A 188 37.54 -21.50 34.86
N ASP A 189 37.61 -22.62 34.18
CA ASP A 189 38.29 -23.82 34.64
C ASP A 189 39.81 -23.54 34.54
N ARG A 190 40.31 -22.79 35.52
CA ARG A 190 41.72 -22.45 35.66
C ARG A 190 42.42 -23.71 36.15
N LYS A 191 42.82 -24.57 35.22
CA LYS A 191 43.70 -25.71 35.52
C LYS A 191 45.01 -25.18 36.09
N ASP A 192 45.17 -25.31 37.40
CA ASP A 192 46.42 -25.08 38.11
C ASP A 192 47.51 -25.97 37.50
N HIS A 193 48.41 -25.35 36.74
CA HIS A 193 49.65 -25.96 36.30
C HIS A 193 50.57 -26.11 37.51
N ASN A 194 50.61 -27.32 38.04
CA ASN A 194 51.54 -27.81 39.04
C ASN A 194 53.00 -27.68 38.52
N MET A 195 53.68 -26.58 38.87
CA MET A 195 55.13 -26.45 38.69
C MET A 195 55.86 -27.14 39.84
N LYS A 196 56.36 -28.35 39.58
CA LYS A 196 57.42 -28.98 40.39
C LYS A 196 58.68 -28.11 40.33
N ARG A 197 59.10 -27.53 41.46
CA ARG A 197 60.43 -26.93 41.61
C ARG A 197 61.49 -28.03 41.80
N PRO A 198 62.64 -27.99 41.10
CA PRO A 198 63.78 -28.81 41.45
C PRO A 198 64.54 -28.21 42.63
N THR A 199 64.89 -29.05 43.61
CA THR A 199 65.79 -28.74 44.72
C THR A 199 67.25 -28.71 44.25
N PRO A 200 68.08 -27.75 44.69
CA PRO A 200 69.51 -27.76 44.38
C PRO A 200 70.25 -28.77 45.26
N LYS A 201 71.12 -29.58 44.64
CA LYS A 201 72.12 -30.40 45.35
C LYS A 201 73.25 -29.49 45.83
N ALA A 202 73.64 -29.67 47.09
CA ALA A 202 74.82 -29.04 47.67
C ALA A 202 76.07 -29.85 47.32
N ASP A 203 77.13 -29.15 46.89
CA ASP A 203 78.47 -29.68 46.70
C ASP A 203 79.14 -29.97 48.06
N GLN A 204 79.78 -31.13 48.16
CA GLN A 204 80.93 -31.44 49.01
C GLN A 204 81.92 -32.26 48.19
#